data_AF-A0AAD4I7L5-F1
#
_entry.id   AF-A0AAD4I7L5-F1
#
_cell.length_a   1.000
_cell.length_b   1.000
_cell.length_c   1.000
_cell.angle_alpha   90.00
_cell.angle_beta   90.00
_cell.angle_gamma   90.00
#
_symmetry.space_group_name_H-M   'P 1'
#
loop_
_entity.id
_entity.type
_entity.pdbx_description
1 polymer ?
#
loop_
_entity_poly.entity_id
_entity_poly.type
_entity_poly.pdbx_seq_one_letter_code
_entity_poly.pdbx_strand_id
1 'polypeptide(L)'
;MTETASKWLALDVKYLHEKELLPGVIAKHGVRPYLPTQMVKIPFDNANEVAVVSWRWDGDTHFQGSRNIASVIHCAKQRGIRYLFIDIISIDQTLPTSDLIEQIAAFSALYTKITVLAAYDTEGPGSIAPLKFTVLRPWILNEMRLFRQNPGRIVYVGYRNQGTKARGFDASQSIIAGWNEKNKRPYFVTLLERIWQSSFIDSVIGVLLGDVGMSFVSDFKYIIHAYSHICSVAYERMEEDDYLLTIAILCRIHSDVGMPTGLDTFSRGLQNIYYSRYSFTKLPEKSGGTWTYYEISLDGTPVALWNDNHYHYEDNDFYELIALGDSERVIFAALGLTELEYENFVATEEARRACLLLDNGMEIPVPDVEVVEVDLSSF
;
A
#
# COMPACT_ATOMS: atom_id res chain seq x y z
N MET A 1 21.94 20.13 11.36
CA MET A 1 22.53 19.62 10.11
C MET A 1 21.87 20.35 8.96
N THR A 2 22.64 21.05 8.14
CA THR A 2 22.16 21.66 6.90
C THR A 2 21.83 20.56 5.90
N GLU A 3 20.54 20.36 5.59
CA GLU A 3 20.12 19.47 4.50
C GLU A 3 20.85 19.88 3.21
N THR A 4 21.62 18.97 2.63
CA THR A 4 22.25 19.15 1.32
C THR A 4 21.16 19.34 0.27
N ALA A 5 21.28 20.41 -0.52
CA ALA A 5 20.27 20.72 -1.52
C ALA A 5 20.23 19.64 -2.61
N SER A 6 19.13 18.87 -2.67
CA SER A 6 18.89 17.88 -3.73
C SER A 6 18.07 18.49 -4.86
N LYS A 7 18.27 18.01 -6.08
CA LYS A 7 17.52 18.45 -7.26
C LYS A 7 16.73 17.28 -7.81
N TRP A 8 15.45 17.49 -8.06
CA TRP A 8 14.52 16.48 -8.56
C TRP A 8 13.88 16.95 -9.85
N LEU A 9 13.73 16.04 -10.81
CA LEU A 9 12.96 16.32 -12.00
C LEU A 9 11.47 16.30 -11.63
N ALA A 10 10.74 17.36 -11.93
CA ALA A 10 9.31 17.48 -11.67
C ALA A 10 8.56 17.82 -12.96
N LEU A 11 7.30 17.42 -13.04
CA LEU A 11 6.38 17.85 -14.09
C LEU A 11 5.94 19.31 -13.85
N ASP A 12 6.16 20.21 -14.80
CA ASP A 12 5.64 21.60 -14.77
C ASP A 12 4.25 21.65 -15.41
N VAL A 13 3.21 21.76 -14.59
CA VAL A 13 1.82 21.66 -15.06
C VAL A 13 1.31 22.95 -15.71
N LYS A 14 2.07 24.05 -15.69
CA LYS A 14 1.60 25.39 -16.09
C LYS A 14 1.03 25.43 -17.51
N TYR A 15 1.64 24.70 -18.43
CA TYR A 15 1.29 24.72 -19.86
C TYR A 15 0.71 23.40 -20.38
N LEU A 16 0.49 22.43 -19.49
CA LEU A 16 0.06 21.09 -19.87
C LEU A 16 -1.47 21.03 -19.90
N HIS A 17 -2.09 20.65 -21.01
CA HIS A 17 -3.53 20.46 -21.06
C HIS A 17 -3.93 19.04 -20.63
N GLU A 18 -4.85 18.92 -19.67
CA GLU A 18 -5.29 17.66 -19.06
C GLU A 18 -5.87 16.68 -20.09
N LYS A 19 -6.55 17.23 -21.11
CA LYS A 19 -7.10 16.47 -22.26
C LYS A 19 -6.05 15.64 -22.99
N GLU A 20 -4.82 16.15 -23.08
CA GLU A 20 -3.72 15.48 -23.79
C GLU A 20 -3.25 14.22 -23.07
N LEU A 21 -3.59 14.08 -21.79
CA LEU A 21 -3.19 12.98 -20.95
C LEU A 21 -4.28 11.92 -20.78
N LEU A 22 -5.47 12.14 -21.35
CA LEU A 22 -6.54 11.16 -21.30
C LEU A 22 -6.19 9.93 -22.17
N PRO A 23 -6.50 8.70 -21.69
CA PRO A 23 -6.23 7.48 -22.45
C PRO A 23 -6.82 7.53 -23.86
N GLY A 24 -6.02 7.14 -24.86
CA GLY A 24 -6.42 7.10 -26.27
C GLY A 24 -6.31 8.43 -27.02
N VAL A 25 -5.98 9.54 -26.35
CA VAL A 25 -5.67 10.82 -27.02
C VAL A 25 -4.25 10.80 -27.58
N ILE A 26 -3.28 10.30 -26.81
CA ILE A 26 -1.87 10.20 -27.24
C ILE A 26 -1.71 9.21 -28.40
N ALA A 27 -2.49 8.12 -28.43
CA ALA A 27 -2.46 7.12 -29.50
C ALA A 27 -3.01 7.64 -30.85
N LYS A 28 -3.94 8.61 -30.85
CA LYS A 28 -4.51 9.17 -32.09
C LYS A 28 -3.53 10.06 -32.86
N HIS A 29 -2.54 10.63 -32.18
CA HIS A 29 -1.62 11.61 -32.78
C HIS A 29 -0.19 11.09 -32.98
N GLY A 30 0.12 9.86 -32.54
CA GLY A 30 1.39 9.17 -32.86
C GLY A 30 2.67 9.83 -32.32
N VAL A 31 2.55 10.94 -31.59
CA VAL A 31 3.67 11.68 -30.99
C VAL A 31 3.44 11.69 -29.49
N ARG A 32 4.39 11.15 -28.72
CA ARG A 32 4.40 11.33 -27.25
C ARG A 32 4.47 12.83 -26.98
N PRO A 33 3.51 13.43 -26.26
CA PRO A 33 3.68 14.80 -25.81
C PRO A 33 4.97 14.84 -24.99
N TYR A 34 5.89 15.73 -25.35
CA TYR A 34 7.04 16.02 -24.49
C TYR A 34 6.47 16.56 -23.19
N LEU A 35 6.52 15.76 -22.12
CA LEU A 35 6.02 16.20 -20.83
C LEU A 35 6.93 17.34 -20.34
N PRO A 36 6.38 18.54 -20.09
CA PRO A 36 7.17 19.67 -19.64
C PRO A 36 7.74 19.34 -18.26
N THR A 37 9.06 19.18 -18.17
CA THR A 37 9.75 18.85 -16.92
C THR A 37 10.78 19.90 -16.57
N GLN A 38 10.99 20.11 -15.27
CA GLN A 38 11.94 21.08 -14.74
C GLN A 38 12.65 20.51 -13.51
N MET A 39 13.94 20.80 -13.37
CA MET A 39 14.68 20.51 -12.14
C MET A 39 14.25 21.48 -11.04
N VAL A 40 13.71 20.94 -9.96
CA VAL A 40 13.29 21.69 -8.75
C VAL A 40 14.26 21.38 -7.62
N LYS A 41 14.64 22.39 -6.83
CA LYS A 41 15.54 22.25 -5.68
C LYS A 41 14.75 22.00 -4.40
N ILE A 42 15.34 21.20 -3.51
CA ILE A 42 14.91 21.00 -2.12
C ILE A 42 16.01 21.57 -1.20
N PRO A 43 15.71 22.33 -0.13
CA PRO A 43 14.37 22.75 0.30
C PRO A 43 13.73 23.73 -0.69
N PHE A 44 12.39 23.76 -0.70
CA PHE A 44 11.60 24.51 -1.67
C PHE A 44 11.53 26.00 -1.30
N ASP A 45 11.63 26.88 -2.30
CA ASP A 45 11.41 28.32 -2.10
C ASP A 45 9.96 28.61 -1.67
N ASN A 46 9.00 27.84 -2.20
CA ASN A 46 7.58 27.90 -1.83
C ASN A 46 6.99 26.48 -1.81
N ALA A 47 6.75 25.94 -0.61
CA ALA A 47 6.19 24.59 -0.44
C ALA A 47 4.76 24.44 -0.99
N ASN A 48 4.02 25.52 -1.21
CA ASN A 48 2.66 25.48 -1.76
C ASN A 48 2.63 25.31 -3.29
N GLU A 49 3.76 25.52 -3.98
CA GLU A 49 3.88 25.36 -5.43
C GLU A 49 4.25 23.93 -5.85
N VAL A 50 4.51 23.04 -4.89
CA VAL A 50 4.98 21.69 -5.12
C VAL A 50 4.06 20.66 -4.49
N ALA A 51 3.91 19.51 -5.14
CA ALA A 51 3.26 18.36 -4.55
C ALA A 51 3.91 17.06 -5.02
N VAL A 52 3.85 16.03 -4.18
CA VAL A 52 4.15 14.66 -4.57
C VAL A 52 2.86 13.94 -4.94
N VAL A 53 2.91 13.14 -5.99
CA VAL A 53 1.77 12.40 -6.50
C VAL A 53 1.91 10.93 -6.13
N SER A 54 0.98 10.44 -5.32
CA SER A 54 0.85 9.00 -5.04
C SER A 54 -0.33 8.48 -5.84
N TRP A 55 -0.11 7.49 -6.69
CA TRP A 55 -1.08 7.20 -7.74
C TRP A 55 -1.07 5.76 -8.23
N ARG A 56 -2.15 5.42 -8.94
CA ARG A 56 -2.26 4.21 -9.73
C ARG A 56 -2.24 4.55 -11.21
N TRP A 57 -1.36 3.90 -11.97
CA TRP A 57 -1.49 3.84 -13.43
C TRP A 57 -2.79 3.13 -13.82
N ASP A 58 -3.65 3.84 -14.55
CA ASP A 58 -4.97 3.40 -15.02
C ASP A 58 -5.09 3.40 -16.56
N GLY A 59 -4.00 3.70 -17.27
CA GLY A 59 -3.89 3.54 -18.71
C GLY A 59 -3.55 2.10 -19.12
N ASP A 60 -3.76 1.77 -20.39
CA ASP A 60 -3.21 0.54 -20.97
C ASP A 60 -1.78 0.83 -21.45
N THR A 61 -0.88 -0.13 -21.33
CA THR A 61 0.42 -0.11 -22.03
C THR A 61 0.29 0.18 -23.54
N HIS A 62 -0.84 -0.18 -24.17
CA HIS A 62 -1.18 0.13 -25.56
C HIS A 62 -1.78 1.54 -25.76
N PHE A 63 -2.49 2.07 -24.78
CA PHE A 63 -3.16 3.37 -24.81
C PHE A 63 -2.50 4.31 -23.81
N GLN A 64 -1.44 4.99 -24.27
CA GLN A 64 -0.73 6.03 -23.52
C GLN A 64 -1.72 7.07 -22.94
N GLY A 65 -1.55 7.43 -21.66
CA GLY A 65 -2.38 8.39 -20.91
C GLY A 65 -2.89 7.82 -19.57
N SER A 66 -3.27 8.69 -18.63
CA SER A 66 -3.82 8.32 -17.32
C SER A 66 -4.89 9.32 -16.88
N ARG A 67 -6.08 8.81 -16.51
CA ARG A 67 -7.16 9.67 -16.00
C ARG A 67 -6.86 10.14 -14.60
N ASN A 68 -6.28 9.29 -13.75
CA ASN A 68 -5.75 9.69 -12.46
C ASN A 68 -4.79 10.89 -12.58
N ILE A 69 -3.79 10.83 -13.47
CA ILE A 69 -2.86 11.94 -13.68
C ILE A 69 -3.56 13.20 -14.24
N ALA A 70 -4.49 13.05 -15.19
CA ALA A 70 -5.26 14.18 -15.71
C ALA A 70 -6.07 14.88 -14.59
N SER A 71 -6.73 14.12 -13.71
CA SER A 71 -7.45 14.66 -12.55
C SER A 71 -6.53 15.35 -11.57
N VAL A 72 -5.36 14.76 -11.27
CA VAL A 72 -4.34 15.36 -10.39
C VAL A 72 -3.87 16.70 -10.94
N ILE A 73 -3.58 16.80 -12.23
CA ILE A 73 -3.14 18.05 -12.87
C ILE A 73 -4.23 19.11 -12.82
N HIS A 74 -5.49 18.73 -13.08
CA HIS A 74 -6.61 19.65 -12.94
C HIS A 74 -6.69 20.24 -11.52
N CYS A 75 -6.62 19.36 -10.51
CA CYS A 75 -6.64 19.76 -9.10
C CYS A 75 -5.42 20.64 -8.74
N ALA A 76 -4.23 20.29 -9.22
CA ALA A 76 -3.00 21.04 -8.99
C ALA A 76 -3.12 22.49 -9.49
N LYS A 77 -3.61 22.69 -10.73
CA LYS A 77 -3.80 24.03 -11.29
C LYS A 77 -4.80 24.87 -10.52
N GLN A 78 -5.93 24.28 -10.10
CA GLN A 78 -6.93 25.00 -9.29
C GLN A 78 -6.36 25.47 -7.95
N ARG A 79 -5.32 24.79 -7.44
CA ARG A 79 -4.64 25.10 -6.18
C ARG A 79 -3.37 25.94 -6.35
N GLY A 80 -3.00 26.29 -7.58
CA GLY A 80 -1.75 27.00 -7.86
C GLY A 80 -0.49 26.16 -7.65
N ILE A 81 -0.61 24.82 -7.59
CA ILE A 81 0.53 23.90 -7.56
C ILE A 81 1.11 23.84 -8.98
N ARG A 82 2.40 24.13 -9.11
CA ARG A 82 3.09 24.19 -10.41
C ARG A 82 3.89 22.94 -10.71
N TYR A 83 4.55 22.37 -9.70
CA TYR A 83 5.47 21.26 -9.91
C TYR A 83 4.95 19.98 -9.23
N LEU A 84 4.82 18.92 -10.01
CA LEU A 84 4.41 17.60 -9.51
C LEU A 84 5.59 16.63 -9.55
N PHE A 85 5.93 16.07 -8.40
CA PHE A 85 6.85 14.95 -8.28
C PHE A 85 6.07 13.66 -8.48
N ILE A 86 6.29 13.02 -9.62
CA ILE A 86 5.69 11.74 -9.99
C ILE A 86 6.83 10.74 -10.10
N ASP A 87 6.73 9.58 -9.45
CA ASP A 87 7.76 8.54 -9.38
C ASP A 87 8.38 8.19 -10.75
N ILE A 88 7.57 7.94 -11.77
CA ILE A 88 8.01 7.58 -13.13
C ILE A 88 8.76 8.71 -13.86
N ILE A 89 8.66 9.95 -13.36
CA ILE A 89 9.36 11.13 -13.89
C ILE A 89 10.56 11.49 -13.02
N SER A 90 10.42 11.40 -11.71
CA SER A 90 11.33 11.99 -10.73
C SER A 90 12.44 11.04 -10.32
N ILE A 91 12.21 9.73 -10.43
CA ILE A 91 13.17 8.67 -10.10
C ILE A 91 13.82 8.19 -11.40
N ASP A 92 15.14 8.13 -11.41
CA ASP A 92 15.91 7.59 -12.52
C ASP A 92 15.93 6.05 -12.42
N GLN A 93 15.03 5.41 -13.15
CA GLN A 93 14.88 3.96 -13.19
C GLN A 93 16.07 3.24 -13.86
N THR A 94 17.08 3.97 -14.35
CA THR A 94 18.28 3.39 -14.97
C THR A 94 19.45 3.20 -14.00
N LEU A 95 19.29 3.65 -12.75
CA LEU A 95 20.32 3.55 -11.71
C LEU A 95 20.60 2.09 -11.29
N PRO A 96 21.83 1.79 -10.82
CA PRO A 96 22.13 0.54 -10.12
C PRO A 96 21.24 0.34 -8.88
N THR A 97 21.01 -0.91 -8.47
CA THR A 97 20.09 -1.25 -7.36
C THR A 97 20.37 -0.50 -6.06
N SER A 98 21.63 -0.34 -5.65
CA SER A 98 21.99 0.42 -4.43
C SER A 98 21.54 1.88 -4.51
N ASP A 99 21.84 2.52 -5.64
CA ASP A 99 21.60 3.95 -5.85
C ASP A 99 20.11 4.21 -6.09
N LEU A 100 19.42 3.26 -6.73
CA LEU A 100 17.97 3.29 -6.89
C LEU A 100 17.25 3.17 -5.53
N ILE A 101 17.72 2.32 -4.61
CA ILE A 101 17.16 2.22 -3.25
C ILE A 101 17.31 3.55 -2.51
N GLU A 102 18.51 4.16 -2.57
CA GLU A 102 18.74 5.47 -1.96
C GLU A 102 17.84 6.54 -2.55
N GLN A 103 17.66 6.55 -3.87
CA GLN A 103 16.80 7.50 -4.55
C GLN A 103 15.31 7.27 -4.22
N ILE A 104 14.85 6.02 -4.18
CA ILE A 104 13.48 5.68 -3.77
C ILE A 104 13.24 6.14 -2.33
N ALA A 105 14.15 5.85 -1.40
CA ALA A 105 14.02 6.30 -0.02
C ALA A 105 13.95 7.83 0.10
N ALA A 106 14.80 8.54 -0.65
CA ALA A 106 14.79 10.00 -0.69
C ALA A 106 13.52 10.57 -1.32
N PHE A 107 12.97 9.92 -2.36
CA PHE A 107 11.69 10.29 -2.96
C PHE A 107 10.52 10.01 -2.01
N SER A 108 10.50 8.86 -1.33
CA SER A 108 9.47 8.52 -0.35
C SER A 108 9.40 9.51 0.80
N ALA A 109 10.52 10.13 1.18
CA ALA A 109 10.53 11.20 2.19
C ALA A 109 9.73 12.45 1.76
N LEU A 110 9.38 12.62 0.48
CA LEU A 110 8.49 13.70 0.04
C LEU A 110 7.06 13.50 0.56
N TYR A 111 6.60 12.24 0.69
CA TYR A 111 5.28 11.91 1.23
C TYR A 111 5.09 12.31 2.69
N THR A 112 6.17 12.66 3.41
CA THR A 112 6.12 13.16 4.79
C THR A 112 6.41 14.65 4.91
N LYS A 113 6.69 15.36 3.81
CA LYS A 113 7.20 16.75 3.84
C LYS A 113 6.35 17.77 3.08
N ILE A 114 5.70 17.38 1.98
CA ILE A 114 4.95 18.30 1.11
C ILE A 114 3.53 17.82 0.86
N THR A 115 2.70 18.65 0.22
CA THR A 115 1.35 18.25 -0.18
C THR A 115 1.36 16.96 -0.98
N VAL A 116 0.47 16.04 -0.61
CA VAL A 116 0.26 14.78 -1.32
C VAL A 116 -1.01 14.90 -2.14
N LEU A 117 -0.93 14.63 -3.44
CA LEU A 117 -2.09 14.42 -4.31
C LEU A 117 -2.22 12.91 -4.56
N ALA A 118 -3.26 12.30 -4.00
CA ALA A 118 -3.50 10.85 -4.06
C ALA A 118 -4.57 10.53 -5.11
N ALA A 119 -4.28 9.67 -6.10
CA ALA A 119 -5.23 9.33 -7.18
C ALA A 119 -5.20 7.85 -7.56
N TYR A 120 -6.28 7.14 -7.21
CA TYR A 120 -6.31 5.67 -7.22
C TYR A 120 -7.51 5.06 -7.91
N ASP A 121 -8.33 5.88 -8.57
CA ASP A 121 -9.55 5.40 -9.18
C ASP A 121 -9.24 4.39 -10.30
N THR A 122 -10.20 3.51 -10.50
CA THR A 122 -10.13 2.43 -11.48
C THR A 122 -11.23 2.57 -12.51
N GLU A 123 -10.99 2.08 -13.72
CA GLU A 123 -12.06 1.92 -14.71
C GLU A 123 -12.96 0.74 -14.33
N GLY A 124 -14.26 0.89 -14.60
CA GLY A 124 -15.25 -0.14 -14.33
C GLY A 124 -16.55 0.45 -13.76
N PRO A 125 -17.59 -0.37 -13.56
CA PRO A 125 -18.79 0.06 -12.85
C PRO A 125 -18.38 0.59 -11.47
N GLY A 126 -18.97 1.71 -11.03
CA GLY A 126 -18.62 2.51 -9.83
C GLY A 126 -18.79 1.82 -8.47
N SER A 127 -18.34 0.58 -8.38
CA SER A 127 -18.07 -0.14 -7.15
C SER A 127 -16.88 0.52 -6.46
N ILE A 128 -16.93 0.53 -5.13
CA ILE A 128 -15.84 0.97 -4.26
C ILE A 128 -14.79 -0.14 -4.05
N ALA A 129 -15.15 -1.40 -4.35
CA ALA A 129 -14.28 -2.56 -4.11
C ALA A 129 -12.92 -2.47 -4.85
N PRO A 130 -12.83 -1.98 -6.10
CA PRO A 130 -11.54 -1.83 -6.78
C PRO A 130 -10.57 -0.86 -6.10
N LEU A 131 -11.08 0.19 -5.43
CA LEU A 131 -10.24 1.15 -4.73
C LEU A 131 -9.54 0.49 -3.54
N LYS A 132 -10.26 -0.34 -2.79
CA LYS A 132 -9.71 -1.14 -1.68
C LYS A 132 -8.50 -1.96 -2.12
N PHE A 133 -8.66 -2.80 -3.15
CA PHE A 133 -7.54 -3.62 -3.64
C PHE A 133 -6.42 -2.80 -4.27
N THR A 134 -6.74 -1.61 -4.79
CA THR A 134 -5.73 -0.66 -5.27
C THR A 134 -4.85 -0.13 -4.15
N VAL A 135 -5.45 0.37 -3.06
CA VAL A 135 -4.68 0.94 -1.94
C VAL A 135 -3.92 -0.13 -1.15
N LEU A 136 -4.33 -1.39 -1.24
CA LEU A 136 -3.61 -2.54 -0.69
C LEU A 136 -2.43 -2.99 -1.54
N ARG A 137 -2.19 -2.43 -2.74
CA ARG A 137 -0.97 -2.74 -3.50
C ARG A 137 0.26 -2.40 -2.66
N PRO A 138 1.24 -3.30 -2.50
CA PRO A 138 2.34 -3.13 -1.54
C PRO A 138 3.04 -1.76 -1.57
N TRP A 139 3.33 -1.26 -2.78
CA TRP A 139 3.93 0.07 -2.96
C TRP A 139 3.01 1.21 -2.54
N ILE A 140 1.74 1.20 -2.96
CA ILE A 140 0.77 2.24 -2.60
C ILE A 140 0.50 2.22 -1.09
N LEU A 141 0.36 1.02 -0.49
CA LEU A 141 0.17 0.88 0.94
C LEU A 141 1.35 1.48 1.72
N ASN A 142 2.59 1.24 1.27
CA ASN A 142 3.78 1.84 1.88
C ASN A 142 3.76 3.37 1.82
N GLU A 143 3.39 3.95 0.68
CA GLU A 143 3.27 5.40 0.52
C GLU A 143 2.17 5.98 1.43
N MET A 144 0.99 5.36 1.47
CA MET A 144 -0.12 5.80 2.31
C MET A 144 0.19 5.73 3.80
N ARG A 145 1.02 4.78 4.23
CA ARG A 145 1.54 4.74 5.60
C ARG A 145 2.40 5.97 5.92
N LEU A 146 3.22 6.43 4.98
CA LEU A 146 4.03 7.65 5.15
C LEU A 146 3.18 8.92 5.28
N PHE A 147 1.97 8.93 4.70
CA PHE A 147 1.07 10.08 4.81
C PHE A 147 0.74 10.42 6.27
N ARG A 148 0.77 9.44 7.18
CA ARG A 148 0.49 9.64 8.61
C ARG A 148 1.38 10.68 9.27
N GLN A 149 2.61 10.80 8.77
CA GLN A 149 3.65 11.69 9.27
C GLN A 149 3.69 13.02 8.49
N ASN A 150 2.79 13.22 7.53
CA ASN A 150 2.76 14.42 6.71
C ASN A 150 2.18 15.61 7.49
N PRO A 151 2.94 16.70 7.71
CA PRO A 151 2.43 17.90 8.37
C PRO A 151 1.65 18.82 7.41
N GLY A 152 1.69 18.54 6.11
CA GLY A 152 0.96 19.23 5.06
C GLY A 152 -0.43 18.63 4.81
N ARG A 153 -1.00 18.97 3.65
CA ARG A 153 -2.33 18.50 3.23
C ARG A 153 -2.21 17.23 2.41
N ILE A 154 -3.13 16.29 2.65
CA ILE A 154 -3.38 15.15 1.78
C ILE A 154 -4.66 15.45 1.00
N VAL A 155 -4.60 15.41 -0.33
CA VAL A 155 -5.78 15.61 -1.18
C VAL A 155 -5.97 14.35 -2.00
N TYR A 156 -7.03 13.60 -1.74
CA TYR A 156 -7.46 12.56 -2.65
C TYR A 156 -8.25 13.16 -3.81
N VAL A 157 -7.91 12.74 -5.01
CA VAL A 157 -8.44 13.24 -6.28
C VAL A 157 -9.07 12.06 -7.03
N GLY A 158 -10.39 11.93 -6.93
CA GLY A 158 -11.19 10.92 -7.62
C GLY A 158 -11.79 11.43 -8.94
N TYR A 159 -12.20 10.50 -9.80
CA TYR A 159 -12.95 10.78 -11.03
C TYR A 159 -14.10 9.79 -11.30
N ARG A 160 -14.30 8.80 -10.41
CA ARG A 160 -15.33 7.76 -10.47
C ARG A 160 -16.13 7.62 -9.19
N ASN A 161 -16.02 8.57 -8.27
CA ASN A 161 -16.60 8.53 -6.95
C ASN A 161 -16.22 7.31 -6.09
N GLN A 162 -15.11 6.61 -6.36
CA GLN A 162 -14.78 5.41 -5.59
C GLN A 162 -14.36 5.77 -4.16
N GLY A 163 -13.58 6.83 -3.99
CA GLY A 163 -13.13 7.32 -2.68
C GLY A 163 -13.95 8.47 -2.11
N THR A 164 -14.67 9.24 -2.94
CA THR A 164 -15.53 10.36 -2.50
C THR A 164 -16.90 9.89 -2.00
N LYS A 165 -17.40 8.75 -2.50
CA LYS A 165 -18.67 8.18 -2.03
C LYS A 165 -18.53 7.78 -0.56
N ALA A 166 -19.47 8.23 0.25
CA ALA A 166 -19.47 7.88 1.65
C ALA A 166 -20.01 6.47 1.89
N ARG A 167 -19.37 5.73 2.78
CA ARG A 167 -19.84 4.43 3.29
C ARG A 167 -20.29 4.60 4.74
N GLY A 168 -21.38 3.93 5.12
CA GLY A 168 -21.68 3.74 6.55
C GLY A 168 -20.57 2.89 7.13
N PHE A 169 -19.91 3.37 8.18
CA PHE A 169 -18.90 2.62 8.91
C PHE A 169 -19.46 2.30 10.29
N ASP A 170 -19.10 1.14 10.84
CA ASP A 170 -19.46 0.79 12.21
C ASP A 170 -18.59 1.62 13.17
N ALA A 171 -19.24 2.33 14.09
CA ALA A 171 -18.67 3.38 14.93
C ALA A 171 -17.57 2.90 15.90
N SER A 172 -17.41 1.58 16.05
CA SER A 172 -16.56 0.95 17.07
C SER A 172 -15.05 0.95 16.76
N GLN A 173 -14.62 1.37 15.56
CA GLN A 173 -13.24 1.16 15.08
C GLN A 173 -12.49 2.44 14.66
N SER A 174 -13.01 3.63 14.98
CA SER A 174 -12.39 4.91 14.61
C SER A 174 -11.51 5.48 15.74
N ILE A 175 -10.25 5.79 15.42
CA ILE A 175 -9.33 6.54 16.30
C ILE A 175 -9.73 8.03 16.42
N ILE A 176 -10.57 8.53 15.52
CA ILE A 176 -11.11 9.89 15.61
C ILE A 176 -12.28 9.88 16.60
N ALA A 177 -12.01 10.41 17.79
CA ALA A 177 -12.97 10.58 18.86
C ALA A 177 -14.25 11.29 18.38
N GLY A 178 -15.41 10.71 18.71
CA GLY A 178 -16.72 11.33 18.56
C GLY A 178 -17.53 10.85 17.35
N TRP A 179 -17.98 9.60 17.38
CA TRP A 179 -18.95 9.10 16.40
C TRP A 179 -20.40 9.35 16.86
N ASN A 180 -21.13 10.10 16.03
CA ASN A 180 -22.58 10.07 15.90
C ASN A 180 -22.86 9.47 14.51
N GLU A 181 -23.88 8.61 14.37
CA GLU A 181 -24.37 7.98 13.12
C GLU A 181 -24.67 8.96 11.94
N LYS A 182 -24.51 10.27 12.15
CA LYS A 182 -24.81 11.33 11.18
C LYS A 182 -23.65 11.71 10.25
N ASN A 183 -22.42 11.26 10.50
CA ASN A 183 -21.25 11.69 9.71
C ASN A 183 -20.75 10.60 8.75
N LYS A 184 -21.41 10.51 7.60
CA LYS A 184 -20.94 9.79 6.42
C LYS A 184 -19.57 10.33 5.97
N ARG A 185 -18.47 9.60 6.21
CA ARG A 185 -17.12 9.97 5.75
C ARG A 185 -16.84 9.43 4.35
N PRO A 186 -16.04 10.13 3.52
CA PRO A 186 -15.56 9.59 2.24
C PRO A 186 -14.82 8.27 2.44
N TYR A 187 -15.04 7.29 1.56
CA TYR A 187 -14.46 5.96 1.67
C TYR A 187 -12.92 5.96 1.68
N PHE A 188 -12.29 6.91 0.97
CA PHE A 188 -10.84 7.07 0.98
C PHE A 188 -10.28 7.33 2.38
N VAL A 189 -10.94 8.19 3.17
CA VAL A 189 -10.52 8.52 4.54
C VAL A 189 -10.59 7.28 5.43
N THR A 190 -11.65 6.48 5.29
CA THR A 190 -11.81 5.21 6.01
C THR A 190 -10.71 4.21 5.66
N LEU A 191 -10.33 4.10 4.39
CA LEU A 191 -9.24 3.22 3.96
C LEU A 191 -7.89 3.68 4.54
N LEU A 192 -7.63 4.98 4.55
CA LEU A 192 -6.40 5.55 5.08
C LEU A 192 -6.26 5.30 6.59
N GLU A 193 -7.33 5.53 7.37
CA GLU A 193 -7.36 5.24 8.81
C GLU A 193 -7.06 3.77 9.10
N ARG A 194 -7.58 2.86 8.25
CA ARG A 194 -7.34 1.44 8.39
C ARG A 194 -5.91 1.04 8.03
N ILE A 195 -5.37 1.58 6.93
CA ILE A 195 -3.97 1.37 6.53
C ILE A 195 -3.01 1.84 7.63
N TRP A 196 -3.35 2.91 8.34
CA TRP A 196 -2.53 3.39 9.45
C TRP A 196 -2.55 2.47 10.67
N GLN A 197 -3.59 1.65 10.82
CA GLN A 197 -3.71 0.67 11.90
C GLN A 197 -3.24 -0.74 11.50
N SER A 198 -3.07 -1.00 10.21
CA SER A 198 -2.66 -2.31 9.70
C SER A 198 -1.15 -2.40 9.52
N SER A 199 -0.66 -3.59 9.18
CA SER A 199 0.70 -3.80 8.65
C SER A 199 0.62 -4.13 7.15
N PHE A 200 1.59 -4.90 6.64
CA PHE A 200 1.60 -5.39 5.25
C PHE A 200 0.83 -6.70 5.06
N ILE A 201 0.26 -7.30 6.12
CA ILE A 201 -0.39 -8.62 6.05
C ILE A 201 -1.51 -8.65 4.99
N ASP A 202 -2.48 -7.73 5.05
CA ASP A 202 -3.59 -7.67 4.09
C ASP A 202 -3.08 -7.48 2.64
N SER A 203 -1.97 -6.76 2.47
CA SER A 203 -1.32 -6.57 1.17
C SER A 203 -0.71 -7.86 0.64
N VAL A 204 0.08 -8.55 1.48
CA VAL A 204 0.75 -9.81 1.11
C VAL A 204 -0.27 -10.91 0.85
N ILE A 205 -1.29 -11.05 1.70
CA ILE A 205 -2.40 -12.00 1.51
C ILE A 205 -3.17 -11.66 0.24
N GLY A 206 -3.47 -10.38 -0.01
CA GLY A 206 -4.14 -9.97 -1.24
C GLY A 206 -3.35 -10.33 -2.50
N VAL A 207 -2.01 -10.24 -2.46
CA VAL A 207 -1.14 -10.66 -3.57
C VAL A 207 -1.18 -12.18 -3.75
N LEU A 208 -1.03 -12.94 -2.65
CA LEU A 208 -1.12 -14.41 -2.65
C LEU A 208 -2.45 -14.94 -3.19
N LEU A 209 -3.55 -14.25 -2.87
CA LEU A 209 -4.88 -14.66 -3.34
C LEU A 209 -5.17 -14.21 -4.78
N GLY A 210 -4.35 -13.33 -5.35
CA GLY A 210 -4.51 -12.78 -6.69
C GLY A 210 -5.48 -11.59 -6.77
N ASP A 211 -5.95 -11.09 -5.63
CA ASP A 211 -6.87 -9.95 -5.55
C ASP A 211 -6.14 -8.60 -5.65
N VAL A 212 -4.87 -8.57 -5.21
CA VAL A 212 -3.99 -7.40 -5.27
C VAL A 212 -2.88 -7.66 -6.27
N GLY A 213 -2.77 -6.79 -7.28
CA GLY A 213 -1.75 -6.93 -8.32
C GLY A 213 -0.35 -6.51 -7.86
N MET A 214 0.64 -7.35 -8.14
CA MET A 214 2.07 -7.07 -7.99
C MET A 214 2.82 -7.76 -9.13
N SER A 215 3.69 -7.04 -9.84
CA SER A 215 4.37 -7.58 -11.03
C SER A 215 5.51 -8.54 -10.68
N PHE A 216 6.24 -8.25 -9.59
CA PHE A 216 7.36 -9.05 -9.11
C PHE A 216 7.26 -9.20 -7.60
N VAL A 217 6.84 -10.36 -7.11
CA VAL A 217 6.67 -10.61 -5.67
C VAL A 217 7.99 -10.44 -4.89
N SER A 218 9.13 -10.66 -5.55
CA SER A 218 10.46 -10.45 -4.97
C SER A 218 10.72 -9.04 -4.46
N ASP A 219 9.95 -8.04 -4.94
CA ASP A 219 10.12 -6.64 -4.57
C ASP A 219 9.68 -6.34 -3.14
N PHE A 220 9.04 -7.27 -2.43
CA PHE A 220 8.78 -7.13 -1.00
C PHE A 220 10.06 -6.86 -0.19
N LYS A 221 11.24 -7.30 -0.66
CA LYS A 221 12.53 -6.96 -0.03
C LYS A 221 12.85 -5.47 -0.02
N TYR A 222 12.31 -4.71 -0.97
CA TYR A 222 12.48 -3.25 -1.05
C TYR A 222 11.41 -2.50 -0.26
N ILE A 223 10.22 -3.09 -0.13
CA ILE A 223 9.08 -2.49 0.56
C ILE A 223 9.19 -2.70 2.07
N ILE A 224 9.52 -3.93 2.48
CA ILE A 224 9.68 -4.33 3.88
C ILE A 224 11.18 -4.51 4.16
N HIS A 225 11.94 -3.43 4.01
CA HIS A 225 13.41 -3.44 3.98
C HIS A 225 14.07 -4.12 5.19
N ALA A 226 13.46 -4.06 6.38
CA ALA A 226 13.95 -4.75 7.58
C ALA A 226 13.94 -6.29 7.45
N TYR A 227 13.23 -6.83 6.46
CA TYR A 227 13.17 -8.25 6.11
C TYR A 227 13.90 -8.55 4.79
N SER A 228 14.60 -7.59 4.20
CA SER A 228 15.20 -7.71 2.86
C SER A 228 16.05 -8.98 2.67
N HIS A 229 16.88 -9.33 3.66
CA HIS A 229 17.70 -10.54 3.63
C HIS A 229 16.85 -11.81 3.56
N ILE A 230 15.94 -12.00 4.52
CA ILE A 230 15.08 -13.19 4.56
C ILE A 230 14.14 -13.25 3.35
N CYS A 231 13.62 -12.11 2.89
CA CYS A 231 12.83 -12.04 1.66
C CYS A 231 13.63 -12.52 0.45
N SER A 232 14.91 -12.17 0.35
CA SER A 232 15.77 -12.60 -0.76
C SER A 232 16.02 -14.11 -0.71
N VAL A 233 16.35 -14.63 0.46
CA VAL A 233 16.62 -16.06 0.64
C VAL A 233 15.36 -16.90 0.45
N ALA A 234 14.21 -16.45 0.95
CA ALA A 234 12.93 -17.13 0.76
C ALA A 234 12.54 -17.18 -0.72
N TYR A 235 12.69 -16.06 -1.45
CA TYR A 235 12.39 -16.02 -2.88
C TYR A 235 13.28 -16.96 -3.71
N GLU A 236 14.53 -17.17 -3.30
CA GLU A 236 15.45 -18.11 -3.97
C GLU A 236 15.18 -19.59 -3.64
N ARG A 237 14.55 -19.88 -2.51
CA ARG A 237 14.44 -21.25 -1.95
C ARG A 237 13.03 -21.79 -1.84
N MET A 238 12.02 -20.98 -2.15
CA MET A 238 10.60 -21.34 -2.05
C MET A 238 9.87 -21.00 -3.33
N GLU A 239 8.83 -21.76 -3.64
CA GLU A 239 7.86 -21.39 -4.68
C GLU A 239 7.11 -20.12 -4.27
N GLU A 240 6.49 -19.44 -5.25
CA GLU A 240 5.85 -18.14 -5.07
C GLU A 240 4.81 -18.11 -3.93
N ASP A 241 3.94 -19.11 -3.85
CA ASP A 241 2.89 -19.18 -2.82
C ASP A 241 3.48 -19.43 -1.41
N ASP A 242 4.48 -20.32 -1.31
CA ASP A 242 5.20 -20.58 -0.05
C ASP A 242 5.97 -19.33 0.40
N TYR A 243 6.60 -18.62 -0.54
CA TYR A 243 7.29 -17.35 -0.29
C TYR A 243 6.34 -16.30 0.29
N LEU A 244 5.20 -16.05 -0.37
CA LEU A 244 4.24 -15.04 0.08
C LEU A 244 3.63 -15.39 1.44
N LEU A 245 3.29 -16.65 1.69
CA LEU A 245 2.79 -17.08 3.00
C LEU A 245 3.86 -16.91 4.10
N THR A 246 5.12 -17.18 3.78
CA THR A 246 6.25 -16.91 4.69
C THR A 246 6.31 -15.42 5.07
N ILE A 247 6.21 -14.51 4.09
CA ILE A 247 6.22 -13.07 4.37
C ILE A 247 5.02 -12.65 5.22
N ALA A 248 3.82 -13.18 4.94
CA ALA A 248 2.63 -12.86 5.73
C ALA A 248 2.78 -13.27 7.21
N ILE A 249 3.31 -14.47 7.47
CA ILE A 249 3.56 -14.97 8.84
C ILE A 249 4.61 -14.11 9.54
N LEU A 250 5.73 -13.79 8.87
CA LEU A 250 6.77 -12.91 9.40
C LEU A 250 6.23 -11.52 9.75
N CYS A 251 5.40 -10.93 8.89
CA CYS A 251 4.73 -9.68 9.19
C CYS A 251 3.83 -9.77 10.43
N ARG A 252 3.16 -10.91 10.67
CA ARG A 252 2.26 -11.09 11.81
C ARG A 252 2.98 -11.17 13.15
N ILE A 253 4.17 -11.77 13.20
CA ILE A 253 4.92 -12.00 14.46
C ILE A 253 5.10 -10.70 15.27
N HIS A 254 5.35 -9.59 14.58
CA HIS A 254 5.58 -8.29 15.20
C HIS A 254 4.44 -7.28 14.97
N SER A 255 3.31 -7.69 14.37
CA SER A 255 2.13 -6.83 14.23
C SER A 255 1.25 -6.93 15.48
N ASP A 256 0.80 -5.80 16.03
CA ASP A 256 0.04 -5.74 17.28
C ASP A 256 -1.24 -6.61 17.27
N VAL A 257 -1.58 -7.16 18.45
CA VAL A 257 -2.52 -8.27 18.65
C VAL A 257 -3.98 -7.82 18.83
N GLY A 258 -4.26 -6.52 18.68
CA GLY A 258 -5.54 -5.94 19.13
C GLY A 258 -6.72 -5.99 18.16
N MET A 259 -6.51 -6.14 16.85
CA MET A 259 -7.57 -6.05 15.84
C MET A 259 -7.55 -7.28 14.91
N PRO A 260 -8.73 -7.83 14.54
CA PRO A 260 -8.84 -8.86 13.50
C PRO A 260 -8.08 -8.42 12.23
N THR A 261 -7.26 -9.31 11.68
CA THR A 261 -6.59 -9.07 10.41
C THR A 261 -7.64 -9.26 9.32
N GLY A 262 -8.09 -8.17 8.69
CA GLY A 262 -9.08 -8.25 7.61
C GLY A 262 -10.51 -7.90 8.01
N LEU A 263 -10.91 -6.66 7.68
CA LEU A 263 -12.30 -6.33 7.33
C LEU A 263 -12.51 -6.49 5.81
N ASP A 264 -11.68 -7.33 5.20
CA ASP A 264 -11.57 -7.43 3.76
C ASP A 264 -11.91 -8.83 3.28
N THR A 265 -13.06 -8.92 2.61
CA THR A 265 -13.36 -10.03 1.73
C THR A 265 -12.28 -10.16 0.68
N PHE A 266 -11.61 -11.30 0.70
CA PHE A 266 -10.81 -11.80 -0.40
C PHE A 266 -11.58 -12.88 -1.16
N SER A 267 -11.19 -13.15 -2.39
CA SER A 267 -11.91 -14.06 -3.28
C SER A 267 -11.91 -15.52 -2.82
N ARG A 268 -10.98 -15.91 -1.95
CA ARG A 268 -10.79 -17.28 -1.44
C ARG A 268 -10.01 -17.28 -0.13
N GLY A 269 -10.17 -18.33 0.70
CA GLY A 269 -9.34 -18.53 1.89
C GLY A 269 -7.95 -19.10 1.58
N LEU A 270 -6.96 -18.80 2.44
CA LEU A 270 -5.56 -19.25 2.29
C LEU A 270 -5.41 -20.77 2.18
N GLN A 271 -6.29 -21.52 2.85
CA GLN A 271 -6.32 -22.98 2.86
C GLN A 271 -6.59 -23.61 1.48
N ASN A 272 -7.09 -22.81 0.53
CA ASN A 272 -7.47 -23.28 -0.81
C ASN A 272 -6.36 -23.09 -1.85
N ILE A 273 -5.17 -22.64 -1.44
CA ILE A 273 -3.99 -22.49 -2.30
C ILE A 273 -3.12 -23.75 -2.24
N TYR A 274 -2.42 -24.02 -3.34
CA TYR A 274 -1.45 -25.10 -3.40
C TYR A 274 -0.09 -24.61 -2.93
N TYR A 275 0.43 -25.21 -1.86
CA TYR A 275 1.75 -24.93 -1.32
C TYR A 275 2.64 -26.15 -1.46
N SER A 276 3.93 -25.96 -1.73
CA SER A 276 4.88 -27.06 -1.85
C SER A 276 5.43 -27.49 -0.49
N ARG A 277 5.53 -26.55 0.46
CA ARG A 277 6.13 -26.76 1.78
C ARG A 277 5.16 -26.51 2.93
N TYR A 278 4.21 -25.58 2.74
CA TYR A 278 3.16 -25.35 3.71
C TYR A 278 2.01 -26.35 3.60
N SER A 279 1.37 -26.64 4.73
CA SER A 279 0.16 -27.48 4.79
C SER A 279 -0.84 -26.93 5.80
N PHE A 280 -2.12 -27.05 5.48
CA PHE A 280 -3.23 -26.62 6.33
C PHE A 280 -3.96 -27.84 6.91
N THR A 281 -4.08 -27.88 8.23
CA THR A 281 -4.86 -28.92 8.94
C THR A 281 -6.05 -28.28 9.63
N LYS A 282 -7.28 -28.61 9.19
CA LYS A 282 -8.50 -28.13 9.85
C LYS A 282 -8.55 -28.67 11.29
N LEU A 283 -8.68 -27.76 12.25
CA LEU A 283 -8.80 -28.08 13.66
C LEU A 283 -10.27 -28.39 14.03
N PRO A 284 -10.51 -29.20 15.08
CA PRO A 284 -11.86 -29.48 15.56
C PRO A 284 -12.60 -28.18 15.90
N GLU A 285 -13.84 -28.06 15.42
CA GLU A 285 -14.69 -26.90 15.72
C GLU A 285 -14.92 -26.78 17.23
N LYS A 286 -14.64 -25.61 17.79
CA LYS A 286 -15.12 -25.27 19.13
C LYS A 286 -16.64 -25.11 19.02
N SER A 287 -17.39 -25.86 19.82
CA SER A 287 -18.84 -25.99 19.73
C SER A 287 -19.53 -24.61 19.64
N GLY A 288 -20.28 -24.36 18.55
CA GLY A 288 -21.18 -23.22 18.40
C GLY A 288 -20.62 -21.95 17.76
N GLY A 289 -19.40 -21.97 17.19
CA GLY A 289 -18.81 -20.81 16.49
C GLY A 289 -19.05 -20.78 14.97
N THR A 290 -19.02 -19.59 14.38
CA THR A 290 -19.00 -19.36 12.91
C THR A 290 -17.59 -19.41 12.31
N TRP A 291 -16.58 -19.60 13.16
CA TRP A 291 -15.17 -19.62 12.79
C TRP A 291 -14.69 -21.03 12.48
N THR A 292 -13.98 -21.16 11.37
CA THR A 292 -13.19 -22.34 11.02
C THR A 292 -11.73 -22.07 11.32
N TYR A 293 -11.06 -23.02 11.96
CA TYR A 293 -9.67 -22.88 12.41
C TYR A 293 -8.78 -23.86 11.65
N TYR A 294 -7.65 -23.39 11.16
CA TYR A 294 -6.64 -24.20 10.48
C TYR A 294 -5.28 -24.00 11.14
N GLU A 295 -4.58 -25.09 11.42
CA GLU A 295 -3.16 -25.06 11.73
C GLU A 295 -2.35 -25.01 10.43
N ILE A 296 -1.41 -24.07 10.35
CA ILE A 296 -0.47 -23.93 9.26
C ILE A 296 0.86 -24.52 9.72
N SER A 297 1.34 -25.52 9.00
CA SER A 297 2.65 -26.13 9.21
C SER A 297 3.58 -25.89 8.04
N LEU A 298 4.86 -25.64 8.32
CA LEU A 298 5.95 -25.57 7.35
C LEU A 298 6.80 -26.84 7.49
N ASP A 299 6.91 -27.63 6.41
CA ASP A 299 7.59 -28.94 6.42
C ASP A 299 7.15 -29.85 7.58
N GLY A 300 5.85 -29.81 7.91
CA GLY A 300 5.25 -30.59 9.00
C GLY A 300 5.42 -30.01 10.41
N THR A 301 6.05 -28.84 10.57
CA THR A 301 6.19 -28.14 11.85
C THR A 301 5.20 -26.98 11.94
N PRO A 302 4.34 -26.90 12.98
CA PRO A 302 3.40 -25.79 13.14
C PRO A 302 4.08 -24.42 13.25
N VAL A 303 3.58 -23.44 12.50
CA VAL A 303 4.10 -22.06 12.49
C VAL A 303 3.01 -20.99 12.53
N ALA A 304 1.77 -21.29 12.21
CA ALA A 304 0.70 -20.30 12.32
C ALA A 304 -0.68 -20.95 12.51
N LEU A 305 -1.66 -20.14 12.85
CA LEU A 305 -3.07 -20.46 12.79
C LEU A 305 -3.76 -19.51 11.81
N TRP A 306 -4.67 -20.05 11.01
CA TRP A 306 -5.58 -19.30 10.16
C TRP A 306 -7.01 -19.51 10.64
N ASN A 307 -7.65 -18.42 11.04
CA ASN A 307 -9.04 -18.42 11.46
C ASN A 307 -9.85 -17.74 10.36
N ASP A 308 -10.92 -18.38 9.93
CA ASP A 308 -11.78 -17.91 8.83
C ASP A 308 -13.23 -17.89 9.30
N ASN A 309 -13.90 -16.76 9.15
CA ASN A 309 -15.29 -16.56 9.57
C ASN A 309 -16.16 -16.24 8.37
N HIS A 310 -16.90 -17.26 7.90
CA HIS A 310 -17.86 -17.09 6.83
C HIS A 310 -19.21 -16.59 7.38
N TYR A 311 -19.41 -15.28 7.36
CA TYR A 311 -20.74 -14.71 7.60
C TYR A 311 -21.59 -14.84 6.33
N HIS A 312 -22.59 -15.73 6.36
CA HIS A 312 -23.45 -16.01 5.20
C HIS A 312 -24.41 -14.87 4.76
N TYR A 313 -24.45 -13.74 5.46
CA TYR A 313 -25.51 -12.73 5.29
C TYR A 313 -25.07 -11.34 4.82
N GLU A 314 -23.79 -11.00 4.91
CA GLU A 314 -23.25 -9.74 4.42
C GLU A 314 -21.81 -10.00 3.96
N ASP A 315 -21.35 -9.37 2.87
CA ASP A 315 -20.03 -9.53 2.23
C ASP A 315 -18.82 -9.16 3.15
N ASN A 316 -18.77 -9.70 4.36
CA ASN A 316 -17.80 -9.47 5.40
C ASN A 316 -17.27 -10.83 5.88
N ASP A 317 -16.44 -11.47 5.08
CA ASP A 317 -15.56 -12.53 5.57
C ASP A 317 -14.51 -11.87 6.47
N PHE A 318 -14.42 -12.34 7.71
CA PHE A 318 -13.35 -11.96 8.62
C PHE A 318 -12.33 -13.08 8.67
N TYR A 319 -11.06 -12.72 8.72
CA TYR A 319 -10.02 -13.69 8.95
C TYR A 319 -9.13 -13.27 10.12
N GLU A 320 -8.28 -14.19 10.53
CA GLU A 320 -7.21 -13.88 11.46
C GLU A 320 -6.03 -14.80 11.18
N LEU A 321 -4.88 -14.21 10.89
CA LEU A 321 -3.61 -14.92 10.88
C LEU A 321 -2.95 -14.76 12.24
N ILE A 322 -2.53 -15.84 12.88
CA ILE A 322 -1.82 -15.82 14.17
C ILE A 322 -0.51 -16.58 13.99
N ALA A 323 0.63 -15.92 14.23
CA ALA A 323 1.92 -16.60 14.24
C ALA A 323 2.14 -17.31 15.59
N LEU A 324 2.74 -18.50 15.57
CA LEU A 324 3.13 -19.21 16.79
C LEU A 324 4.48 -18.70 17.35
N GLY A 325 4.78 -18.98 18.62
CA GLY A 325 5.93 -18.40 19.31
C GLY A 325 7.32 -18.66 18.69
N ASP A 326 7.51 -19.83 18.08
CA ASP A 326 8.81 -20.24 17.49
C ASP A 326 8.87 -20.13 15.96
N SER A 327 7.89 -19.46 15.34
CA SER A 327 7.70 -19.48 13.89
C SER A 327 8.89 -18.92 13.12
N GLU A 328 9.52 -17.84 13.62
CA GLU A 328 10.71 -17.26 12.99
C GLU A 328 11.82 -18.29 12.91
N ARG A 329 12.12 -18.96 14.03
CA ARG A 329 13.20 -19.94 14.09
C ARG A 329 12.94 -21.13 13.17
N VAL A 330 11.69 -21.60 13.11
CA VAL A 330 11.29 -22.68 12.19
C VAL A 330 11.47 -22.24 10.73
N ILE A 331 11.04 -21.03 10.37
CA ILE A 331 11.22 -20.46 9.02
C ILE A 331 12.71 -20.35 8.68
N PHE A 332 13.54 -19.84 9.59
CA PHE A 332 14.98 -19.71 9.38
C PHE A 332 15.65 -21.07 9.14
N ALA A 333 15.32 -22.07 9.96
CA ALA A 333 15.82 -23.43 9.79
C ALA A 333 15.37 -24.05 8.46
N ALA A 334 14.09 -23.90 8.10
CA ALA A 334 13.52 -24.36 6.84
C ALA A 334 14.15 -23.68 5.61
N LEU A 335 14.54 -22.41 5.75
CA LEU A 335 15.29 -21.66 4.76
C LEU A 335 16.77 -22.00 4.76
N GLY A 336 17.28 -22.85 5.65
CA GLY A 336 18.70 -23.19 5.74
C GLY A 336 19.60 -21.99 6.06
N LEU A 337 19.09 -21.06 6.86
CA LEU A 337 19.84 -19.94 7.42
C LEU A 337 20.59 -20.40 8.67
N THR A 338 21.76 -19.82 8.91
CA THR A 338 22.60 -20.13 10.07
C THR A 338 22.03 -19.53 11.36
N GLU A 339 22.41 -20.08 12.52
CA GLU A 339 22.06 -19.49 13.82
C GLU A 339 22.58 -18.05 13.94
N LEU A 340 23.75 -17.73 13.37
CA LEU A 340 24.27 -16.37 13.34
C LEU A 340 23.37 -15.41 12.55
N GLU A 341 22.82 -15.86 11.41
CA GLU A 341 21.85 -15.07 10.64
C GLU A 341 20.55 -14.85 11.41
N TYR A 342 20.10 -15.86 12.16
CA TYR A 342 18.95 -15.72 13.05
C TYR A 342 19.22 -14.76 14.21
N GLU A 343 20.39 -14.84 14.86
CA GLU A 343 20.79 -13.91 15.93
C GLU A 343 20.85 -12.46 15.41
N ASN A 344 21.45 -12.23 14.23
CA ASN A 344 21.48 -10.91 13.59
C ASN A 344 20.08 -10.40 13.24
N PHE A 345 19.21 -11.31 12.80
CA PHE A 345 17.82 -10.98 12.60
C PHE A 345 17.19 -10.59 13.95
N VAL A 346 17.16 -11.43 14.97
CA VAL A 346 16.58 -11.09 16.29
C VAL A 346 17.11 -9.75 16.83
N ALA A 347 18.41 -9.47 16.70
CA ALA A 347 19.04 -8.22 17.14
C ALA A 347 18.48 -6.93 16.49
N THR A 348 17.77 -7.03 15.36
CA THR A 348 17.16 -5.89 14.64
C THR A 348 15.64 -5.78 14.83
N GLU A 349 15.08 -6.37 15.89
CA GLU A 349 13.64 -6.41 16.16
C GLU A 349 12.97 -5.03 16.15
N GLU A 350 13.60 -4.03 16.76
CA GLU A 350 13.06 -2.67 16.83
C GLU A 350 12.89 -2.05 15.44
N ALA A 351 13.87 -2.28 14.54
CA ALA A 351 13.78 -1.83 13.14
C ALA A 351 12.67 -2.57 12.38
N ARG A 352 12.46 -3.87 12.64
CA ARG A 352 11.34 -4.63 12.05
C ARG A 352 10.00 -4.12 12.54
N ARG A 353 9.86 -3.88 13.85
CA ARG A 353 8.63 -3.29 14.44
C ARG A 353 8.35 -1.92 13.82
N ALA A 354 9.35 -1.05 13.72
CA ALA A 354 9.21 0.26 13.09
C ALA A 354 8.83 0.20 11.60
N CYS A 355 9.25 -0.85 10.89
CA CYS A 355 8.85 -1.08 9.50
C CYS A 355 7.38 -1.54 9.39
N LEU A 356 6.91 -2.39 10.31
CA LEU A 356 5.58 -3.03 10.25
C LEU A 356 4.48 -2.25 10.93
N LEU A 357 4.81 -1.47 11.97
CA LEU A 357 3.88 -0.69 12.75
C LEU A 357 4.21 0.79 12.58
N LEU A 358 3.19 1.59 12.30
CA LEU A 358 3.32 3.03 12.42
C LEU A 358 3.28 3.38 13.90
N ASP A 359 4.24 4.20 14.34
CA ASP A 359 4.15 4.85 15.65
C ASP A 359 2.97 5.83 15.62
N ASN A 360 1.79 5.33 15.99
CA ASN A 360 0.56 6.09 16.13
C ASN A 360 0.40 6.63 17.54
N GLY A 361 1.51 6.87 18.27
CA GLY A 361 1.47 7.54 19.56
C GLY A 361 0.54 8.76 19.53
N MET A 362 -0.18 8.98 20.63
CA MET A 362 -1.18 10.06 20.80
C MET A 362 -0.63 11.47 20.49
N GLU A 363 0.68 11.60 20.33
CA GLU A 363 1.39 12.85 20.07
C GLU A 363 1.42 13.26 18.58
N ILE A 364 1.22 12.34 17.62
CA ILE A 364 1.19 12.73 16.19
C ILE A 364 -0.24 13.14 15.81
N PRO A 365 -0.51 14.40 15.45
CA PRO A 365 -1.85 14.81 15.01
C PRO A 365 -2.23 14.09 13.72
N VAL A 366 -3.51 13.75 13.55
CA VAL A 366 -4.02 13.17 12.30
C VAL A 366 -3.93 14.23 11.19
N PRO A 367 -3.32 13.91 10.02
CA PRO A 367 -3.21 14.85 8.91
C PRO A 367 -4.57 15.38 8.42
N ASP A 368 -4.58 16.59 7.85
CA ASP A 368 -5.75 17.14 7.17
C ASP A 368 -5.94 16.45 5.81
N VAL A 369 -7.09 15.77 5.65
CA VAL A 369 -7.43 15.01 4.45
C VAL A 369 -8.60 15.65 3.74
N GLU A 370 -8.35 16.12 2.52
CA GLU A 370 -9.36 16.63 1.62
C GLU A 370 -9.68 15.59 0.53
N VAL A 371 -10.94 15.55 0.11
CA VAL A 371 -11.43 14.59 -0.89
C VAL A 371 -12.16 15.37 -1.98
N VAL A 372 -11.64 15.29 -3.21
CA VAL A 372 -12.11 16.05 -4.38
C VAL A 372 -12.52 15.08 -5.48
N GLU A 373 -13.65 15.37 -6.13
CA GLU A 373 -14.10 14.68 -7.34
C GLU A 373 -13.87 15.59 -8.56
N VAL A 374 -13.24 15.07 -9.62
CA VAL A 374 -13.01 15.79 -10.88
C VAL A 374 -13.90 15.21 -11.96
N ASP A 375 -14.71 16.06 -12.59
CA ASP A 375 -15.50 15.68 -13.76
C ASP A 375 -14.67 15.75 -15.04
N LEU A 376 -14.13 14.59 -15.45
CA LEU A 376 -13.36 14.46 -16.70
C LEU A 376 -14.21 14.61 -17.97
N SER A 377 -15.54 14.57 -17.89
CA SER A 377 -16.40 14.79 -19.07
C SER A 377 -16.47 16.26 -19.50
N SER A 378 -16.08 17.16 -18.59
CA SER A 378 -15.96 18.60 -18.86
C SER A 378 -14.74 18.96 -19.72
N PHE A 379 -13.89 17.97 -20.02
CA PHE A 379 -12.68 18.11 -20.83
C PHE A 379 -12.97 17.72 -22.30
#